data_AF-A0A6I5ZTX1-F1
#
_entry.id   AF-A0A6I5ZTX1-F1
#
_cell.length_a   1.000
_cell.length_b   1.000
_cell.length_c   1.000
_cell.angle_alpha   90.00
_cell.angle_beta   90.00
_cell.angle_gamma   90.00
#
_symmetry.space_group_name_H-M   'P 1'
#
loop_
_entity.id
_entity.type
_entity.pdbx_description
1 polymer ?
#
loop_
_entity_poly.entity_id
_entity_poly.type
_entity_poly.pdbx_seq_one_letter_code
_entity_poly.pdbx_strand_id
1 'polypeptide(L)'
;MVQGLTLPVALFLCLIVVPGYMFTWASGVAEEGKRNFTLVFSRGVVNFAVGIILIFLLFHDKAGEVLLMFSGDLQAIQRFFWLAMCGFSVLASVLGAIQLFLDTQSARAIKQSIVWRNFMAGKQFEVSPRENIMWEVLLCYRVIQKRPIVTVLVEGTSTPVQGEVLKASWGSKGGLLVAGMDDPQSVTWIPKDRIITVRYMNPGLALATHALDPVTKNFLNLVHPGYGEEVEQRLFDRSSNAG
;
A
#
# COMPACT_ATOMS: atom_id res chain seq x y z
N MET A 1 -45.02 -19.60 14.36
CA MET A 1 -43.88 -20.28 13.72
C MET A 1 -42.69 -19.35 13.78
N VAL A 2 -41.78 -19.56 14.73
CA VAL A 2 -40.54 -18.78 14.78
C VAL A 2 -39.69 -19.29 13.61
N GLN A 3 -39.53 -18.48 12.57
CA GLN A 3 -38.62 -18.74 11.46
C GLN A 3 -37.18 -18.65 12.01
N GLY A 4 -36.75 -19.72 12.68
CA GLY A 4 -35.39 -19.85 13.16
C GLY A 4 -34.43 -19.90 11.97
N LEU A 5 -33.25 -19.31 12.17
CA LEU A 5 -32.14 -19.42 11.23
C LEU A 5 -31.88 -20.91 10.97
N THR A 6 -32.01 -21.38 9.72
CA THR A 6 -31.76 -22.79 9.41
C THR A 6 -30.29 -23.11 9.68
N LEU A 7 -30.00 -24.32 10.18
CA LEU A 7 -28.63 -24.74 10.51
C LEU A 7 -27.60 -24.45 9.38
N PRO A 8 -27.90 -24.69 8.09
CA PRO A 8 -26.98 -24.35 7.01
C PRO A 8 -26.68 -22.85 6.92
N VAL A 9 -27.68 -22.00 7.15
CA VAL A 9 -27.49 -20.54 7.16
C VAL A 9 -26.64 -20.12 8.36
N ALA A 10 -26.83 -20.75 9.53
CA ALA A 10 -25.98 -20.52 10.70
C ALA A 10 -24.52 -20.87 10.39
N LEU A 11 -24.27 -22.09 9.90
CA LEU A 11 -22.93 -22.55 9.55
C LEU A 11 -22.27 -21.68 8.47
N PHE A 12 -23.05 -21.25 7.49
CA PHE A 12 -22.58 -20.34 6.44
C PHE A 12 -22.13 -19.00 7.01
N LEU A 13 -22.96 -18.35 7.82
CA LEU A 13 -22.62 -17.05 8.42
C LEU A 13 -21.40 -17.18 9.34
N CYS A 14 -21.38 -18.24 10.14
CA CYS A 14 -20.38 -18.48 11.16
C CYS A 14 -19.02 -18.91 10.58
N LEU A 15 -18.98 -19.84 9.63
CA LEU A 15 -17.73 -20.41 9.13
C LEU A 15 -17.17 -19.71 7.88
N ILE A 16 -17.99 -18.92 7.19
CA ILE A 16 -17.59 -18.24 5.95
C ILE A 16 -17.68 -16.72 6.13
N VAL A 17 -18.84 -16.18 6.45
CA VAL A 17 -19.04 -14.71 6.44
C VAL A 17 -18.27 -14.02 7.56
N VAL A 18 -18.39 -14.49 8.81
CA VAL A 18 -17.70 -13.91 9.97
C VAL A 18 -16.17 -13.99 9.80
N PRO A 19 -15.57 -15.15 9.46
CA PRO A 19 -14.16 -15.24 9.15
C PRO A 19 -13.75 -14.39 7.94
N GLY A 20 -14.61 -14.25 6.93
CA GLY A 20 -14.37 -13.32 5.81
C GLY A 20 -14.20 -11.88 6.28
N TYR A 21 -15.07 -11.41 7.18
CA TYR A 21 -14.92 -10.07 7.77
C TYR A 21 -13.66 -9.96 8.63
N MET A 22 -13.34 -10.99 9.44
CA MET A 22 -12.11 -11.02 10.24
C MET A 22 -10.86 -10.96 9.36
N PHE A 23 -10.85 -11.65 8.23
CA PHE A 23 -9.79 -11.58 7.24
C PHE A 23 -9.63 -10.15 6.71
N THR A 24 -10.72 -9.50 6.27
CA THR A 24 -10.67 -8.13 5.73
C THR A 24 -10.23 -7.11 6.79
N TRP A 25 -10.61 -7.32 8.05
CA TRP A 25 -10.17 -6.52 9.17
C TRP A 25 -8.66 -6.67 9.41
N ALA A 26 -8.17 -7.90 9.51
CA ALA A 26 -6.75 -8.17 9.75
C ALA A 26 -5.84 -7.76 8.58
N SER A 27 -6.36 -7.76 7.35
CA SER A 27 -5.66 -7.28 6.16
C SER A 27 -5.71 -5.76 5.98
N GLY A 28 -6.39 -5.02 6.86
CA GLY A 28 -6.48 -3.56 6.80
C GLY A 28 -7.44 -2.99 5.75
N VAL A 29 -8.24 -3.85 5.09
CA VAL A 29 -9.23 -3.47 4.07
C VAL A 29 -10.68 -3.56 4.58
N ALA A 30 -10.87 -3.31 5.89
CA ALA A 30 -12.17 -3.41 6.55
C ALA A 30 -13.26 -2.53 5.90
N GLU A 31 -12.91 -1.30 5.51
CA GLU A 31 -13.84 -0.36 4.86
C GLU A 31 -14.25 -0.83 3.46
N GLU A 32 -13.35 -1.47 2.72
CA GLU A 32 -13.69 -2.06 1.42
C GLU A 32 -14.57 -3.29 1.61
N GLY A 33 -14.33 -4.10 2.64
CA GLY A 33 -15.18 -5.24 3.01
C GLY A 33 -16.61 -4.82 3.39
N LYS A 34 -16.81 -3.65 4.00
CA LYS A 34 -18.15 -3.10 4.26
C LYS A 34 -18.90 -2.71 2.99
N ARG A 35 -18.17 -2.23 1.97
CA ARG A 35 -18.75 -1.75 0.70
C ARG A 35 -18.94 -2.86 -0.33
N ASN A 36 -18.08 -3.88 -0.30
CA ASN A 36 -18.03 -4.95 -1.29
C ASN A 36 -18.15 -6.33 -0.62
N PHE A 37 -19.39 -6.81 -0.50
CA PHE A 37 -19.67 -8.13 0.07
C PHE A 37 -19.01 -9.27 -0.72
N THR A 38 -18.87 -9.15 -2.04
CA THR A 38 -18.21 -10.16 -2.89
C THR A 38 -16.76 -10.40 -2.46
N LEU A 39 -16.06 -9.35 -2.05
CA LEU A 39 -14.71 -9.45 -1.50
C LEU A 39 -14.72 -10.27 -0.21
N VAL A 40 -15.57 -9.91 0.76
CA VAL A 40 -15.71 -10.61 2.04
C VAL A 40 -16.05 -12.09 1.84
N PHE A 41 -17.03 -12.37 0.99
CA PHE A 41 -17.47 -13.71 0.66
C PHE A 41 -16.35 -14.55 0.04
N SER A 42 -15.66 -14.03 -0.98
CA SER A 42 -14.56 -14.75 -1.62
C SER A 42 -13.42 -15.07 -0.63
N ARG A 43 -13.07 -14.14 0.27
CA ARG A 43 -12.06 -14.36 1.32
C ARG A 43 -12.52 -15.37 2.36
N GLY A 44 -13.79 -15.32 2.75
CA GLY A 44 -14.41 -16.31 3.63
C GLY A 44 -14.37 -17.72 3.04
N VAL A 45 -14.69 -17.88 1.76
CA VAL A 45 -14.66 -19.18 1.06
C VAL A 45 -13.23 -19.72 0.98
N VAL A 46 -12.25 -18.88 0.65
CA VAL A 46 -10.84 -19.28 0.63
C VAL A 46 -10.37 -19.71 2.03
N ASN A 47 -10.68 -18.92 3.06
CA ASN A 47 -10.35 -19.27 4.45
C ASN A 47 -10.99 -20.59 4.87
N PHE A 48 -12.26 -20.81 4.51
CA PHE A 48 -12.96 -22.05 4.77
C PHE A 48 -12.29 -23.25 4.07
N ALA A 49 -11.99 -23.14 2.78
CA ALA A 49 -11.33 -24.19 2.02
C ALA A 49 -9.94 -24.55 2.62
N VAL A 50 -9.13 -23.54 2.93
CA VAL A 50 -7.82 -23.74 3.56
C VAL A 50 -7.97 -24.38 4.94
N GLY A 51 -8.90 -23.92 5.77
CA GLY A 51 -9.12 -24.50 7.10
C GLY A 51 -9.60 -25.94 7.05
N ILE A 52 -10.50 -26.29 6.11
CA ILE A 52 -10.90 -27.68 5.89
C ILE A 52 -9.70 -28.53 5.46
N ILE A 53 -8.92 -28.07 4.48
CA ILE A 53 -7.71 -28.79 4.05
C ILE A 53 -6.75 -29.00 5.22
N LEU A 54 -6.51 -27.99 6.05
CA LEU A 54 -5.64 -28.11 7.23
C LEU A 54 -6.18 -29.08 8.25
N ILE A 55 -7.49 -29.09 8.52
CA ILE A 55 -8.12 -30.09 9.40
C ILE A 55 -7.92 -31.50 8.84
N PHE A 56 -8.17 -31.68 7.54
CA PHE A 56 -8.02 -32.98 6.89
C PHE A 56 -6.57 -33.45 6.79
N LEU A 57 -5.58 -32.56 6.75
CA LEU A 57 -4.17 -32.94 6.65
C LEU A 57 -3.47 -33.09 8.02
N LEU A 58 -3.81 -32.23 8.97
CA LEU A 58 -3.10 -32.14 10.26
C LEU A 58 -3.87 -32.76 11.42
N PHE A 59 -5.19 -32.90 11.29
CA PHE A 59 -6.08 -33.36 12.36
C PHE A 59 -7.03 -34.45 11.85
N HIS A 60 -6.47 -35.55 11.32
CA HIS A 60 -7.22 -36.68 10.79
C HIS A 60 -8.31 -37.19 11.75
N ASP A 61 -8.00 -37.28 13.06
CA ASP A 61 -8.94 -37.73 14.10
C ASP A 61 -10.16 -36.81 14.27
N LYS A 62 -10.05 -35.55 13.82
CA LYS A 62 -11.11 -34.52 13.91
C LYS A 62 -11.86 -34.32 12.60
N ALA A 63 -11.37 -34.85 11.49
CA ALA A 63 -12.05 -34.76 10.20
C ALA A 63 -13.45 -35.43 10.24
N GLY A 64 -13.58 -36.55 10.96
CA GLY A 64 -14.87 -37.23 11.16
C GLY A 64 -15.90 -36.38 11.91
N GLU A 65 -15.48 -35.66 12.97
CA GLU A 65 -16.35 -34.76 13.74
C GLU A 65 -16.85 -33.59 12.87
N VAL A 66 -16.01 -33.06 11.98
CA VAL A 66 -16.38 -32.02 11.02
C VAL A 66 -17.39 -32.51 9.98
N LEU A 67 -17.20 -33.72 9.46
CA LEU A 67 -18.15 -34.31 8.52
C LEU A 67 -19.51 -34.57 9.18
N LEU A 68 -19.51 -35.08 10.42
CA LEU A 68 -20.74 -35.28 11.20
C LEU A 68 -21.45 -33.95 11.48
N MET A 69 -20.69 -32.90 11.79
CA MET A 69 -21.22 -31.55 11.96
C MET A 69 -21.91 -31.03 10.68
N PHE A 70 -21.32 -31.26 9.49
CA PHE A 70 -21.95 -30.88 8.22
C PHE A 70 -23.13 -31.76 7.82
N SER A 71 -23.18 -33.01 8.30
CA SER A 71 -24.33 -33.89 8.11
C SER A 71 -25.55 -33.49 8.97
N GLY A 72 -25.37 -32.57 9.92
CA GLY A 72 -26.43 -32.05 10.78
C GLY A 72 -26.57 -32.77 12.11
N ASP A 73 -25.57 -33.55 12.54
CA ASP A 73 -25.58 -34.18 13.86
C ASP A 73 -25.48 -33.13 14.98
N LEU A 74 -26.56 -32.99 15.75
CA LEU A 74 -26.68 -32.03 16.84
C LEU A 74 -25.62 -32.21 17.93
N GLN A 75 -25.21 -33.44 18.23
CA GLN A 75 -24.18 -33.69 19.25
C GLN A 75 -22.81 -33.24 18.77
N ALA A 76 -22.48 -33.50 17.50
CA ALA A 76 -21.24 -33.04 16.88
C ALA A 76 -21.20 -31.51 16.80
N ILE A 77 -22.31 -30.87 16.40
CA ILE A 77 -22.44 -29.40 16.37
C ILE A 77 -22.21 -28.81 17.76
N GLN A 78 -22.88 -29.29 18.80
CA GLN A 78 -22.75 -28.71 20.14
C GLN A 78 -21.30 -28.80 20.69
N ARG A 79 -20.58 -29.88 20.36
CA ARG A 79 -19.19 -30.08 20.83
C ARG A 79 -18.17 -29.30 20.00
N PHE A 80 -18.32 -29.30 18.68
CA PHE A 80 -17.28 -28.86 17.76
C PHE A 80 -17.50 -27.45 17.20
N PHE A 81 -18.73 -26.93 17.22
CA PHE A 81 -19.08 -25.66 16.58
C PHE A 81 -18.24 -24.48 17.08
N TRP A 82 -18.10 -24.32 18.41
CA TRP A 82 -17.30 -23.24 18.98
C TRP A 82 -15.81 -23.36 18.65
N LEU A 83 -15.29 -24.59 18.66
CA LEU A 83 -13.90 -24.85 18.31
C LEU A 83 -13.64 -24.52 16.83
N ALA A 84 -14.53 -24.96 15.94
CA ALA A 84 -14.48 -24.62 14.52
C ALA A 84 -14.54 -23.10 14.33
N MET A 85 -15.51 -22.43 14.95
CA MET A 85 -15.68 -20.98 14.88
C MET A 85 -14.42 -20.21 15.27
N CYS A 86 -13.86 -20.53 16.43
CA CYS A 86 -12.64 -19.90 16.90
C CYS A 86 -11.46 -20.24 15.96
N GLY A 87 -11.33 -21.49 15.55
CA GLY A 87 -10.27 -21.95 14.65
C GLY A 87 -10.28 -21.22 13.31
N PHE A 88 -11.44 -21.15 12.63
CA PHE A 88 -11.58 -20.44 11.36
C PHE A 88 -11.39 -18.93 11.51
N SER A 89 -11.79 -18.33 12.63
CA SER A 89 -11.60 -16.90 12.89
C SER A 89 -10.14 -16.53 13.16
N VAL A 90 -9.41 -17.38 13.90
CA VAL A 90 -7.96 -17.22 14.12
C VAL A 90 -7.22 -17.40 12.80
N LEU A 91 -7.55 -18.44 12.04
CA LEU A 91 -6.96 -18.68 10.73
C LEU A 91 -7.17 -17.48 9.79
N ALA A 92 -8.38 -16.93 9.75
CA ALA A 92 -8.69 -15.75 8.95
C ALA A 92 -7.87 -14.53 9.35
N SER A 93 -7.70 -14.30 10.65
CA SER A 93 -6.86 -13.21 11.17
C SER A 93 -5.39 -13.39 10.78
N VAL A 94 -4.86 -14.62 10.88
CA VAL A 94 -3.48 -14.93 10.50
C VAL A 94 -3.26 -14.74 9.00
N LEU A 95 -4.14 -15.29 8.15
CA LEU A 95 -4.02 -15.13 6.70
C LEU A 95 -4.19 -13.66 6.26
N GLY A 96 -5.09 -12.92 6.91
CA GLY A 96 -5.25 -11.49 6.69
C GLY A 96 -3.99 -10.70 7.08
N ALA A 97 -3.39 -11.00 8.22
CA ALA A 97 -2.14 -10.39 8.66
C ALA A 97 -0.95 -10.72 7.74
N ILE A 98 -0.88 -11.96 7.22
CA ILE A 98 0.11 -12.35 6.21
C ILE A 98 -0.09 -11.53 4.94
N GLN A 99 -1.33 -11.37 4.47
CA GLN A 99 -1.60 -10.53 3.30
C GLN A 99 -1.17 -9.08 3.55
N LEU A 100 -1.52 -8.49 4.69
CA LEU A 100 -1.07 -7.14 5.04
C LEU A 100 0.46 -7.04 5.05
N PHE A 101 1.15 -8.05 5.57
CA PHE A 101 2.60 -8.10 5.57
C PHE A 101 3.17 -8.14 4.14
N LEU A 102 2.61 -8.97 3.25
CA LEU A 102 3.02 -9.05 1.85
C LEU A 102 2.75 -7.75 1.09
N ASP A 103 1.56 -7.15 1.29
CA ASP A 103 1.18 -5.89 0.65
C ASP A 103 2.10 -4.75 1.13
N THR A 104 2.42 -4.72 2.43
CA THR A 104 3.34 -3.72 3.00
C THR A 104 4.82 -3.98 2.73
N GLN A 105 5.23 -5.18 2.31
CA GLN A 105 6.62 -5.44 1.91
C GLN A 105 7.04 -4.57 0.73
N SER A 106 6.17 -4.38 -0.26
CA SER A 106 6.44 -3.50 -1.40
C SER A 106 6.66 -2.05 -0.94
N ALA A 107 5.80 -1.54 -0.06
CA ALA A 107 5.92 -0.21 0.53
C ALA A 107 7.16 -0.07 1.44
N ARG A 108 7.54 -1.14 2.17
CA ARG A 108 8.76 -1.16 2.98
C ARG A 108 10.03 -1.18 2.12
N ALA A 109 10.04 -1.93 1.03
CA ALA A 109 11.14 -1.96 0.08
C ALA A 109 11.37 -0.57 -0.54
N ILE A 110 10.27 0.12 -0.90
CA ILE A 110 10.29 1.51 -1.38
C ILE A 110 10.89 2.43 -0.31
N LYS A 111 10.40 2.37 0.95
CA LYS A 111 10.90 3.18 2.07
C LYS A 111 12.37 2.90 2.45
N GLN A 112 12.86 1.68 2.23
CA GLN A 112 14.25 1.31 2.51
C GLN A 112 15.21 1.74 1.40
N SER A 113 14.71 2.14 0.22
CA SER A 113 15.59 2.57 -0.85
C SER A 113 16.32 3.87 -0.47
N ILE A 114 17.60 3.91 -0.79
CA ILE A 114 18.47 5.07 -0.56
C ILE A 114 17.92 6.30 -1.32
N VAL A 115 17.36 6.07 -2.51
CA VAL A 115 16.74 7.10 -3.36
C VAL A 115 15.59 7.79 -2.62
N TRP A 116 14.65 7.02 -2.07
CA TRP A 116 13.52 7.58 -1.34
C TRP A 116 13.95 8.26 -0.03
N ARG A 117 14.95 7.70 0.68
CA ARG A 117 15.51 8.36 1.87
C ARG A 117 16.14 9.71 1.53
N ASN A 118 16.88 9.79 0.42
CA ASN A 118 17.50 11.03 -0.03
C ASN A 118 16.47 12.03 -0.56
N PHE A 119 15.44 11.57 -1.28
CA PHE A 119 14.31 12.40 -1.70
C PHE A 119 13.61 13.05 -0.51
N MET A 120 13.21 12.26 0.48
CA MET A 120 12.54 12.76 1.70
C MET A 120 13.45 13.63 2.57
N ALA A 121 14.77 13.38 2.55
CA ALA A 121 15.74 14.21 3.27
C ALA A 121 16.12 15.49 2.51
N GLY A 122 15.56 15.73 1.30
CA GLY A 122 15.92 16.86 0.45
C GLY A 122 17.38 16.83 -0.03
N LYS A 123 18.04 15.67 -0.02
CA LYS A 123 19.43 15.50 -0.44
C LYS A 123 19.50 15.08 -1.89
N GLN A 124 20.41 15.68 -2.65
CA GLN A 124 20.68 15.31 -4.04
C GLN A 124 20.95 13.79 -4.15
N PHE A 125 20.38 13.18 -5.18
CA PHE A 125 20.55 11.76 -5.46
C PHE A 125 20.52 11.48 -6.96
N GLU A 126 21.03 10.31 -7.32
CA GLU A 126 21.15 9.85 -8.70
C GLU A 126 20.34 8.58 -8.88
N VAL A 127 19.64 8.47 -10.02
CA VAL A 127 18.79 7.33 -10.36
C VAL A 127 19.13 6.85 -11.77
N SER A 128 19.19 5.53 -11.94
CA SER A 128 19.34 4.91 -13.25
C SER A 128 17.97 4.65 -13.90
N PRO A 129 17.80 4.83 -15.22
CA PRO A 129 16.58 4.52 -15.96
C PRO A 129 16.15 3.05 -15.90
N ARG A 130 17.09 2.15 -15.57
CA ARG A 130 16.80 0.72 -15.43
C ARG A 130 15.91 0.42 -14.22
N GLU A 131 15.82 1.35 -13.29
CA GLU A 131 14.97 1.25 -12.11
C GLU A 131 13.63 1.95 -12.37
N ASN A 132 12.50 1.27 -12.05
CA ASN A 132 11.17 1.90 -12.06
C ASN A 132 11.09 3.15 -11.16
N ILE A 133 12.04 3.29 -10.25
CA ILE A 133 12.21 4.39 -9.31
C ILE A 133 12.27 5.75 -10.02
N MET A 134 12.84 5.85 -11.22
CA MET A 134 12.90 7.14 -11.95
C MET A 134 11.50 7.71 -12.24
N TRP A 135 10.57 6.84 -12.65
CA TRP A 135 9.18 7.25 -12.90
C TRP A 135 8.46 7.60 -11.60
N GLU A 136 8.67 6.81 -10.54
CA GLU A 136 8.09 7.08 -9.22
C GLU A 136 8.52 8.46 -8.68
N VAL A 137 9.80 8.81 -8.79
CA VAL A 137 10.32 10.12 -8.36
C VAL A 137 9.64 11.26 -9.14
N LEU A 138 9.47 11.12 -10.46
CA LEU A 138 8.80 12.13 -11.29
C LEU A 138 7.32 12.27 -10.93
N LEU A 139 6.64 11.17 -10.60
CA LEU A 139 5.27 11.21 -10.06
C LEU A 139 5.22 11.98 -8.73
N CYS A 140 6.20 11.78 -7.85
CA CYS A 140 6.28 12.51 -6.59
C CYS A 140 6.43 14.02 -6.80
N TYR A 141 7.33 14.45 -7.69
CA TYR A 141 7.45 15.85 -8.09
C TYR A 141 6.12 16.44 -8.55
N ARG A 142 5.34 15.68 -9.32
CA ARG A 142 4.00 16.08 -9.76
C ARG A 142 3.00 16.22 -8.60
N VAL A 143 3.03 15.29 -7.64
CA VAL A 143 2.17 15.33 -6.45
C VAL A 143 2.49 16.55 -5.57
N ILE A 144 3.77 16.85 -5.36
CA ILE A 144 4.21 18.03 -4.59
C ILE A 144 4.18 19.34 -5.40
N GLN A 145 3.66 19.31 -6.64
CA GLN A 145 3.58 20.45 -7.57
C GLN A 145 4.93 21.18 -7.79
N LYS A 146 6.05 20.46 -7.63
CA LYS A 146 7.40 20.98 -7.84
C LYS A 146 7.92 20.50 -9.18
N ARG A 147 8.59 21.37 -9.91
CA ARG A 147 9.29 20.96 -11.14
C ARG A 147 10.67 20.37 -10.81
N PRO A 148 11.05 19.22 -11.38
CA PRO A 148 12.37 18.64 -11.15
C PRO A 148 13.45 19.44 -11.87
N ILE A 149 14.49 19.84 -11.14
CA ILE A 149 15.76 20.32 -11.70
C ILE A 149 16.70 19.13 -11.73
N VAL A 150 17.20 18.79 -12.90
CA VAL A 150 17.95 17.57 -13.16
C VAL A 150 19.23 17.82 -13.93
N THR A 151 20.21 16.96 -13.68
CA THR A 151 21.39 16.77 -14.52
C THR A 151 21.29 15.39 -15.13
N VAL A 152 21.09 15.31 -16.44
CA VAL A 152 20.89 14.06 -17.18
C VAL A 152 22.17 13.70 -17.93
N LEU A 153 22.72 12.52 -17.64
CA LEU A 153 23.80 11.94 -18.43
C LEU A 153 23.19 11.14 -19.59
N VAL A 154 23.53 11.53 -20.81
CA VAL A 154 22.97 10.95 -22.04
C VAL A 154 24.06 10.15 -22.76
N GLU A 155 23.70 8.97 -23.25
CA GLU A 155 24.59 8.13 -24.04
C GLU A 155 25.01 8.82 -25.34
N GLY A 156 26.33 8.83 -25.61
CA GLY A 156 26.91 9.45 -26.80
C GLY A 156 27.22 10.95 -26.66
N THR A 157 26.93 11.57 -25.52
CA THR A 157 27.22 12.99 -25.28
C THR A 157 28.24 13.14 -24.14
N SER A 158 29.30 13.92 -24.34
CA SER A 158 30.31 14.20 -23.30
C SER A 158 29.82 15.21 -22.26
N THR A 159 28.88 16.06 -22.63
CA THR A 159 28.31 17.09 -21.76
C THR A 159 26.95 16.64 -21.20
N PRO A 160 26.75 16.65 -19.87
CA PRO A 160 25.46 16.35 -19.29
C PRO A 160 24.46 17.47 -19.56
N VAL A 161 23.20 17.12 -19.81
CA VAL A 161 22.13 18.09 -20.01
C VAL A 161 21.62 18.54 -18.64
N GLN A 162 21.76 19.82 -18.32
CA GLN A 162 21.30 20.41 -17.06
C GLN A 162 20.09 21.30 -17.31
N GLY A 163 19.00 21.07 -16.55
CA GLY A 163 17.76 21.78 -16.83
C GLY A 163 16.58 21.43 -15.94
N GLU A 164 15.48 22.13 -16.19
CA GLU A 164 14.17 21.87 -15.60
C GLU A 164 13.39 20.87 -16.47
N VAL A 165 12.82 19.84 -15.86
CA VAL A 165 11.94 18.89 -16.55
C VAL A 165 10.56 19.53 -16.73
N LEU A 166 10.22 19.86 -17.98
CA LEU A 166 8.92 20.39 -18.37
C LEU A 166 7.87 19.29 -18.54
N LYS A 167 8.29 18.14 -19.09
CA LYS A 167 7.40 17.01 -19.39
C LYS A 167 8.15 15.70 -19.27
N ALA A 168 7.49 14.69 -18.73
CA ALA A 168 7.96 13.31 -18.73
C ALA A 168 6.90 12.40 -19.36
N SER A 169 7.34 11.42 -20.15
CA SER A 169 6.48 10.36 -20.71
C SER A 169 7.19 9.03 -20.62
N TRP A 170 6.51 7.96 -20.20
CA TRP A 170 7.11 6.65 -19.96
C TRP A 170 6.60 5.51 -20.86
N GLY A 171 6.09 5.84 -22.04
CA GLY A 171 5.70 4.85 -23.06
C GLY A 171 6.89 4.24 -23.82
N SER A 172 6.59 3.48 -24.88
CA SER A 172 7.59 2.88 -25.78
C SER A 172 8.50 3.91 -26.47
N LYS A 173 8.00 5.14 -26.65
CA LYS A 173 8.75 6.32 -27.14
C LYS A 173 8.87 7.39 -26.05
N GLY A 174 8.93 6.96 -24.80
CA GLY A 174 9.04 7.82 -23.63
C GLY A 174 10.37 8.58 -23.57
N GLY A 175 10.40 9.61 -22.73
CA GLY A 175 11.55 10.47 -22.54
C GLY A 175 11.26 11.64 -21.61
N LEU A 176 12.26 12.51 -21.47
CA LEU A 176 12.23 13.74 -20.69
C LEU A 176 12.34 14.94 -21.62
N LEU A 177 11.46 15.92 -21.47
CA LEU A 177 11.60 17.24 -22.06
C LEU A 177 12.24 18.14 -21.02
N VAL A 178 13.47 18.59 -21.29
CA VAL A 178 14.28 19.38 -20.37
C VAL A 178 14.57 20.74 -20.97
N ALA A 179 14.22 21.81 -20.25
CA ALA A 179 14.61 23.18 -20.60
C ALA A 179 15.97 23.50 -19.98
N GLY A 180 16.91 24.02 -20.76
CA GLY A 180 18.26 24.32 -20.29
C GLY A 180 18.28 25.31 -19.13
N MET A 181 19.19 25.10 -18.16
CA MET A 181 19.38 26.07 -17.07
C MET A 181 19.99 27.39 -17.57
N ASP A 182 20.97 27.32 -18.48
CA ASP A 182 21.69 28.48 -18.99
C ASP A 182 20.91 29.23 -20.09
N ASP A 183 20.10 28.49 -20.86
CA ASP A 183 19.19 29.04 -21.87
C ASP A 183 17.81 28.37 -21.75
N PRO A 184 16.85 29.02 -21.05
CA PRO A 184 15.50 28.50 -20.88
C PRO A 184 14.69 28.34 -22.18
N GLN A 185 15.10 28.99 -23.28
CA GLN A 185 14.46 28.79 -24.59
C GLN A 185 14.97 27.53 -25.29
N SER A 186 16.14 27.03 -24.89
CA SER A 186 16.66 25.75 -25.37
C SER A 186 15.91 24.60 -24.67
N VAL A 187 15.09 23.88 -25.44
CA VAL A 187 14.34 22.72 -24.93
C VAL A 187 14.82 21.47 -25.65
N THR A 188 15.30 20.50 -24.88
CA THR A 188 15.84 19.24 -25.40
C THR A 188 14.94 18.07 -25.00
N TRP A 189 14.54 17.26 -25.98
CA TRP A 189 13.90 15.97 -25.72
C TRP A 189 14.96 14.88 -25.60
N ILE A 190 15.02 14.22 -24.45
CA ILE A 190 15.94 13.15 -24.14
C ILE A 190 15.17 11.82 -24.15
N PRO A 191 15.38 10.95 -25.15
CA PRO A 191 14.76 9.63 -25.21
C PRO A 191 15.15 8.77 -24.01
N LYS A 192 14.19 8.03 -23.44
CA LYS A 192 14.40 7.20 -22.25
C LYS A 192 15.55 6.18 -22.42
N ASP A 193 15.67 5.61 -23.62
CA ASP A 193 16.68 4.62 -24.00
C ASP A 193 18.10 5.19 -24.01
N ARG A 194 18.26 6.51 -24.16
CA ARG A 194 19.57 7.18 -24.15
C ARG A 194 19.97 7.73 -22.78
N ILE A 195 19.10 7.65 -21.78
CA ILE A 195 19.43 8.14 -20.44
C ILE A 195 20.35 7.10 -19.79
N ILE A 196 21.49 7.53 -19.24
CA ILE A 196 22.38 6.67 -18.45
C ILE A 196 22.05 6.84 -16.98
N THR A 197 22.01 8.09 -16.50
CA THR A 197 21.61 8.45 -15.15
C THR A 197 20.94 9.82 -15.11
N VAL A 198 20.10 10.02 -14.11
CA VAL A 198 19.47 11.31 -13.79
C VAL A 198 19.81 11.68 -12.35
N ARG A 199 20.49 12.81 -12.18
CA ARG A 199 20.73 13.40 -10.88
C ARG A 199 19.69 14.47 -10.59
N TYR A 200 18.96 14.31 -9.51
CA TYR A 200 17.97 15.28 -9.05
C TYR A 200 18.66 16.31 -8.14
N MET A 201 18.62 17.57 -8.56
CA MET A 201 19.33 18.68 -7.91
C MET A 201 18.48 19.40 -6.88
N ASN A 202 17.15 19.36 -7.05
CA ASN A 202 16.17 19.95 -6.12
C ASN A 202 15.19 18.91 -5.52
N PRO A 203 15.67 17.76 -4.99
CA PRO A 203 14.81 16.71 -4.47
C PRO A 203 13.82 17.25 -3.43
N GLY A 204 12.61 16.68 -3.47
CA GLY A 204 11.47 17.27 -2.81
C GLY A 204 11.53 17.15 -1.29
N LEU A 205 11.76 18.27 -0.61
CA LEU A 205 10.61 19.01 -0.08
C LEU A 205 10.41 20.28 -0.91
N ALA A 206 9.16 20.66 -1.20
CA ALA A 206 8.85 22.05 -1.52
C ALA A 206 7.86 22.57 -0.49
N LEU A 207 8.33 23.61 0.22
CA LEU A 207 7.62 24.70 0.88
C LEU A 207 6.38 24.33 1.69
N ALA A 208 6.47 24.54 3.00
CA ALA A 208 5.65 25.53 3.70
C ALA A 208 4.22 25.75 3.16
N THR A 209 3.45 24.68 2.93
CA THR A 209 2.06 24.74 3.33
C THR A 209 2.14 24.71 4.84
N HIS A 210 2.03 25.90 5.42
CA HIS A 210 1.74 26.17 6.82
C HIS A 210 0.45 25.48 7.32
N ALA A 211 -0.11 24.56 6.55
CA ALA A 211 -1.19 23.70 6.94
C ALA A 211 -0.84 22.27 6.55
N LEU A 212 -0.96 21.35 7.51
CA LEU A 212 -1.12 19.94 7.19
C LEU A 212 -2.33 19.81 6.26
N ASP A 213 -2.24 18.91 5.29
CA ASP A 213 -3.42 18.59 4.48
C ASP A 213 -4.57 18.15 5.42
N PRO A 214 -5.82 18.60 5.19
CA PRO A 214 -6.94 18.33 6.08
C PRO A 214 -7.16 16.83 6.35
N VAL A 215 -6.85 15.97 5.39
CA VAL A 215 -6.98 14.51 5.51
C VAL A 215 -5.92 13.96 6.46
N THR A 216 -4.66 14.37 6.31
CA THR A 216 -3.58 13.98 7.23
C THR A 216 -3.80 14.55 8.64
N LYS A 217 -4.25 15.80 8.76
CA LYS A 217 -4.60 16.40 10.07
C LYS A 217 -5.72 15.63 10.76
N ASN A 218 -6.79 15.29 10.03
CA ASN A 218 -7.87 14.48 10.56
C ASN A 218 -7.41 13.06 10.92
N PHE A 219 -6.52 12.46 10.13
CA PHE A 219 -5.94 11.16 10.44
C PHE A 219 -5.09 11.19 11.72
N LEU A 220 -4.24 12.20 11.89
CA LEU A 220 -3.46 12.39 13.12
C LEU A 220 -4.37 12.64 14.33
N ASN A 221 -5.45 13.39 14.15
CA ASN A 221 -6.45 13.63 15.19
C ASN A 221 -7.31 12.40 15.54
N LEU A 222 -7.42 11.43 14.63
CA LEU A 222 -8.00 10.11 14.92
C LEU A 222 -7.08 9.24 15.80
N VAL A 223 -5.76 9.43 15.70
CA VAL A 223 -4.78 8.72 16.53
C VAL A 223 -4.76 9.32 17.96
N HIS A 224 -4.75 10.64 18.08
CA HIS A 224 -4.89 11.34 19.35
C HIS A 224 -5.46 12.76 19.13
N PRO A 225 -6.49 13.20 19.87
CA PRO A 225 -7.05 14.55 19.72
C PRO A 225 -5.98 15.63 19.93
N GLY A 226 -5.89 16.61 19.02
CA GLY A 226 -4.92 17.71 19.12
C GLY A 226 -3.54 17.42 18.51
N TYR A 227 -3.29 16.18 18.08
CA TYR A 227 -1.99 15.76 17.60
C TYR A 227 -1.67 16.31 16.20
N GLY A 228 -2.70 16.47 15.36
CA GLY A 228 -2.56 17.12 14.06
C GLY A 228 -2.11 18.57 14.23
N GLU A 229 -2.71 19.31 15.16
CA GLU A 229 -2.35 20.69 15.49
C GLU A 229 -0.93 20.80 16.09
N GLU A 230 -0.54 19.87 16.98
CA GLU A 230 0.79 19.86 17.59
C GLU A 230 1.91 19.62 16.57
N VAL A 231 1.67 18.70 15.61
CA VAL A 231 2.62 18.42 14.52
C VAL A 231 2.70 19.62 13.57
N GLU A 232 1.58 20.26 13.28
CA GLU A 232 1.52 21.50 12.48
C GLU A 232 2.36 22.62 13.12
N GLN A 233 2.20 22.84 14.42
CA GLN A 233 2.91 23.86 15.17
C GLN A 233 4.43 23.59 15.23
N ARG A 234 4.85 22.34 15.42
CA ARG A 234 6.27 21.96 15.37
C ARG A 234 6.90 22.08 13.99
N LEU A 235 6.11 21.90 12.93
CA LEU A 235 6.57 22.13 11.56
C LEU A 235 6.78 23.63 11.30
N PHE A 236 5.91 24.48 11.85
CA PHE A 236 6.08 25.93 11.86
C PHE A 236 7.35 26.37 12.60
N ASP A 237 7.57 25.93 13.83
CA ASP A 237 8.70 26.37 14.67
C ASP A 237 10.07 25.94 14.13
N ARG A 238 10.13 24.85 13.35
CA ARG A 238 11.37 24.43 12.68
C ARG A 238 11.66 25.25 11.43
N SER A 239 10.63 25.79 10.78
CA SER A 239 10.78 26.62 9.59
C SER A 239 11.22 28.04 9.92
N SER A 240 10.81 28.59 11.07
CA SER A 240 11.20 29.92 11.54
C SER A 240 12.65 29.99 12.04
N ASN A 241 13.21 28.88 12.50
CA ASN A 241 14.61 28.77 12.96
C ASN A 241 15.62 28.45 11.84
N ALA A 242 15.16 28.31 10.60
CA ALA A 242 16.00 27.97 9.44
C ALA A 242 16.22 29.15 8.46
N GLY A 243 15.80 30.36 8.85
CA GLY A 243 15.98 31.62 8.11
C GLY A 243 17.12 32.47 8.67
#